data_AF-A0A7V2MHF9-F1
#
_entry.id   AF-A0A7V2MHF9-F1
#
_cell.length_a   1.000
_cell.length_b   1.000
_cell.length_c   1.000
_cell.angle_alpha   90.00
_cell.angle_beta   90.00
_cell.angle_gamma   90.00
#
_symmetry.space_group_name_H-M   'P 1'
#
loop_
_entity.id
_entity.type
_entity.pdbx_description
1 polymer ?
#
loop_
_entity_poly.entity_id
_entity_poly.type
_entity_poly.pdbx_seq_one_letter_code
_entity_poly.pdbx_strand_id
1 'polypeptide(L)'
;MIRYWFDTTNRTGISTPGNLLQVLLVPEYTDKTTFVEECLEGSRMGILMRKSLLTSGLAVLGLFTGVARAAILTTPEYTTAANSDPGGMAFNFVDISGTGTMIFSGDDEAPAEFAMGASFTFYGHSYPNIRMNSNGYLIFSDPPGLTATDPNDFANQAFPNSVFSFASMTAYWDDLVTTGYYQHFAGGAGGFAGPTSVFMWDGTTLAGGNPVRFEVLLDHLTGRFLYQYDTVFDGGSTATIAIANTVLPAPQEFLQYSHNSSSIPNDSTILFTPVPEPGSVGLLAFALGGLILQRYRRR
;
A
#
# COMPACT_ATOMS: atom_id res chain seq x y z
N MET A 1 34.73 49.29 -33.73
CA MET A 1 35.25 49.97 -32.52
C MET A 1 34.61 49.25 -31.35
N ILE A 2 35.25 48.53 -30.43
CA ILE A 2 36.65 48.33 -30.02
C ILE A 2 36.87 46.80 -29.82
N ARG A 3 38.09 46.33 -30.05
CA ARG A 3 38.55 44.93 -30.02
C ARG A 3 38.87 44.47 -28.58
N TYR A 4 38.82 43.16 -28.35
CA TYR A 4 39.82 42.47 -27.51
C TYR A 4 40.25 41.15 -28.18
N TRP A 5 41.55 40.90 -28.12
CA TRP A 5 42.32 39.77 -28.68
C TRP A 5 42.57 38.71 -27.59
N PHE A 6 42.80 37.44 -27.97
CA PHE A 6 43.97 36.66 -27.52
C PHE A 6 44.26 35.49 -28.48
N ASP A 7 45.54 35.11 -28.46
CA ASP A 7 46.35 34.41 -29.44
C ASP A 7 46.49 32.90 -29.15
N THR A 8 46.86 32.19 -30.20
CA THR A 8 47.20 30.77 -30.34
C THR A 8 48.41 30.33 -29.52
N THR A 9 48.42 29.08 -29.04
CA THR A 9 49.64 28.25 -29.00
C THR A 9 49.31 26.76 -28.85
N ASN A 10 50.27 25.98 -29.34
CA ASN A 10 50.21 24.60 -29.77
C ASN A 10 50.38 23.57 -28.63
N ARG A 11 49.96 22.33 -28.93
CA ARG A 11 50.57 21.02 -28.57
C ARG A 11 50.12 20.21 -27.33
N THR A 12 49.69 18.99 -27.70
CA THR A 12 50.01 17.64 -27.15
C THR A 12 49.31 17.13 -25.90
N GLY A 13 48.57 16.01 -26.09
CA GLY A 13 48.32 15.02 -25.03
C GLY A 13 46.88 14.48 -24.99
N ILE A 14 46.49 13.63 -25.94
CA ILE A 14 45.28 12.78 -25.80
C ILE A 14 45.75 11.36 -25.48
N SER A 15 45.45 10.90 -24.26
CA SER A 15 45.30 9.48 -23.94
C SER A 15 43.82 9.10 -23.97
N THR A 16 43.60 7.86 -24.36
CA THR A 16 42.38 7.14 -24.77
C THR A 16 41.35 6.86 -23.64
N PRO A 17 40.15 6.35 -24.00
CA PRO A 17 38.87 6.68 -23.35
C PRO A 17 38.22 5.51 -22.57
N GLY A 18 37.10 5.83 -21.90
CA GLY A 18 35.91 4.96 -21.90
C GLY A 18 35.27 4.69 -20.54
N ASN A 19 34.30 5.52 -20.13
CA ASN A 19 33.18 5.13 -19.27
C ASN A 19 31.94 5.89 -19.72
N LEU A 20 30.94 5.17 -20.23
CA LEU A 20 29.63 5.69 -20.63
C LEU A 20 28.71 5.67 -19.40
N LEU A 21 28.30 6.86 -18.93
CA LEU A 21 27.14 7.06 -18.08
C LEU A 21 26.20 8.00 -18.85
N GLN A 22 25.04 7.50 -19.28
CA GLN A 22 24.06 8.28 -20.03
C GLN A 22 22.92 8.67 -19.09
N VAL A 23 22.92 9.93 -18.64
CA VAL A 23 21.80 10.60 -17.98
C VAL A 23 21.16 11.49 -19.04
N LEU A 24 19.91 11.21 -19.42
CA LEU A 24 19.12 12.03 -20.33
C LEU A 24 18.10 12.84 -19.52
N LEU A 25 18.34 14.15 -19.39
CA LEU A 25 17.38 15.13 -18.88
C LEU A 25 16.69 15.82 -20.07
N VAL A 26 15.37 15.93 -19.99
CA VAL A 26 14.47 16.62 -20.93
C VAL A 26 14.42 18.13 -20.57
N PRO A 27 14.42 19.06 -21.54
CA PRO A 27 14.45 20.49 -21.23
C PRO A 27 13.07 21.12 -20.98
N GLU A 28 13.05 22.07 -20.04
CA GLU A 28 12.00 23.06 -19.77
C GLU A 28 11.82 24.05 -20.94
N TYR A 29 10.59 24.54 -21.14
CA TYR A 29 10.29 25.67 -22.03
C TYR A 29 9.51 26.74 -21.28
N THR A 30 10.13 27.92 -21.14
CA THR A 30 9.50 29.18 -20.70
C THR A 30 9.31 30.10 -21.88
N ASP A 31 8.13 30.74 -22.04
CA ASP A 31 8.08 32.07 -22.65
C ASP A 31 6.88 32.93 -22.15
N LYS A 32 7.10 34.24 -22.07
CA LYS A 32 6.22 35.27 -21.48
C LYS A 32 5.65 36.21 -22.56
N THR A 33 4.38 36.59 -22.36
CA THR A 33 3.71 37.89 -22.65
C THR A 33 3.52 38.40 -24.09
N THR A 34 2.26 38.47 -24.55
CA THR A 34 1.58 39.68 -25.07
C THR A 34 0.08 39.41 -25.30
N PHE A 35 -0.83 40.25 -24.77
CA PHE A 35 -2.27 40.21 -25.05
C PHE A 35 -2.69 41.52 -25.74
N VAL A 36 -3.56 41.38 -26.74
CA VAL A 36 -4.09 42.43 -27.63
C VAL A 36 -5.43 42.93 -27.09
N GLU A 37 -5.61 44.25 -26.98
CA GLU A 37 -6.91 44.91 -26.81
C GLU A 37 -7.53 45.21 -28.19
N GLU A 38 -8.85 45.02 -28.32
CA GLU A 38 -9.61 45.34 -29.54
C GLU A 38 -10.73 46.36 -29.22
N CYS A 39 -10.71 47.49 -29.95
CA CYS A 39 -11.67 48.59 -29.94
C CYS A 39 -12.99 48.22 -30.63
N LEU A 40 -14.14 48.64 -30.10
CA LEU A 40 -15.28 49.09 -30.92
C LEU A 40 -16.09 50.18 -30.21
N GLU A 41 -16.29 51.29 -30.92
CA GLU A 41 -16.90 52.55 -30.47
C GLU A 41 -18.26 52.78 -31.17
N GLY A 42 -19.26 53.25 -30.41
CA GLY A 42 -20.29 54.19 -30.88
C GLY A 42 -21.61 53.65 -31.47
N SER A 43 -22.73 53.91 -30.77
CA SER A 43 -23.84 54.77 -31.27
C SER A 43 -25.01 54.90 -30.27
N ARG A 44 -25.57 56.11 -30.25
CA ARG A 44 -26.52 56.71 -29.30
C ARG A 44 -27.97 56.21 -29.43
N MET A 45 -28.79 56.41 -28.39
CA MET A 45 -30.07 57.16 -28.37
C MET A 45 -30.98 56.67 -27.21
N GLY A 46 -31.38 57.59 -26.32
CA GLY A 46 -32.17 57.29 -25.12
C GLY A 46 -33.69 57.32 -25.31
N ILE A 47 -34.44 56.83 -24.32
CA ILE A 47 -35.82 57.21 -23.95
C ILE A 47 -36.14 56.69 -22.52
N LEU A 48 -36.45 57.64 -21.63
CA LEU A 48 -37.43 57.66 -20.53
C LEU A 48 -37.77 56.39 -19.68
N MET A 49 -37.26 56.39 -18.44
CA MET A 49 -38.01 56.51 -17.17
C MET A 49 -39.31 55.67 -16.96
N ARG A 50 -39.28 54.67 -16.06
CA ARG A 50 -39.87 54.72 -14.68
C ARG A 50 -39.88 53.35 -13.96
N LYS A 51 -39.09 53.31 -12.87
CA LYS A 51 -39.35 52.71 -11.55
C LYS A 51 -40.20 51.42 -11.45
N SER A 52 -39.54 50.31 -11.12
CA SER A 52 -39.85 49.57 -9.89
C SER A 52 -38.55 49.00 -9.31
N LEU A 53 -38.26 49.34 -8.05
CA LEU A 53 -37.14 48.81 -7.26
C LEU A 53 -37.50 47.41 -6.76
N LEU A 54 -36.54 46.49 -6.73
CA LEU A 54 -36.16 45.80 -5.49
C LEU A 54 -34.78 45.12 -5.63
N THR A 55 -33.78 45.78 -5.04
CA THR A 55 -32.64 45.22 -4.28
C THR A 55 -31.91 43.97 -4.80
N SER A 56 -30.83 44.19 -5.54
CA SER A 56 -29.74 43.21 -5.70
C SER A 56 -28.52 43.72 -4.92
N GLY A 57 -28.37 43.27 -3.69
CA GLY A 57 -27.20 43.53 -2.86
C GLY A 57 -25.99 42.76 -3.42
N LEU A 58 -25.02 43.53 -3.91
CA LEU A 58 -23.76 43.10 -4.48
C LEU A 58 -22.93 42.33 -3.42
N ALA A 59 -22.88 40.99 -3.52
CA ALA A 59 -21.89 40.22 -2.76
C ALA A 59 -20.55 40.33 -3.49
N VAL A 60 -19.63 41.07 -2.87
CA VAL A 60 -18.22 41.16 -3.27
C VAL A 60 -17.63 39.75 -3.21
N LEU A 61 -17.50 39.12 -4.38
CA LEU A 61 -16.81 37.85 -4.54
C LEU A 61 -15.30 38.11 -4.45
N GLY A 62 -14.79 38.12 -3.21
CA GLY A 62 -13.36 38.11 -2.97
C GLY A 62 -12.77 36.84 -3.56
N LEU A 63 -11.89 37.00 -4.56
CA LEU A 63 -10.99 35.95 -5.02
C LEU A 63 -10.10 35.52 -3.85
N PHE A 64 -10.49 34.46 -3.16
CA PHE A 64 -9.50 33.58 -2.55
C PHE A 64 -8.98 32.68 -3.66
N THR A 65 -7.81 33.01 -4.21
CA THR A 65 -6.96 32.01 -4.86
C THR A 65 -6.37 31.11 -3.77
N GLY A 66 -7.23 30.35 -3.09
CA GLY A 66 -6.81 29.17 -2.37
C GLY A 66 -6.61 28.11 -3.44
N VAL A 67 -5.36 27.78 -3.75
CA VAL A 67 -5.08 26.48 -4.35
C VAL A 67 -5.45 25.47 -3.27
N ALA A 68 -6.71 25.06 -3.24
CA ALA A 68 -7.09 23.84 -2.56
C ALA A 68 -6.38 22.73 -3.32
N ARG A 69 -5.19 22.33 -2.83
CA ARG A 69 -4.75 20.97 -3.05
C ARG A 69 -5.86 20.11 -2.48
N ALA A 70 -6.73 19.59 -3.35
CA ALA A 70 -7.52 18.44 -2.98
C ALA A 70 -6.50 17.37 -2.61
N ALA A 71 -6.29 17.15 -1.31
CA ALA A 71 -5.74 15.91 -0.86
C ALA A 71 -6.73 14.86 -1.39
N ILE A 72 -6.29 14.09 -2.39
CA ILE A 72 -6.97 12.85 -2.69
C ILE A 72 -6.79 12.05 -1.41
N LEU A 73 -7.81 12.07 -0.55
CA LEU A 73 -7.87 11.19 0.60
C LEU A 73 -8.11 9.81 -0.01
N THR A 74 -7.03 9.12 -0.37
CA THR A 74 -7.08 7.71 -0.72
C THR A 74 -7.55 6.99 0.53
N THR A 75 -8.77 6.47 0.50
CA THR A 75 -9.21 5.53 1.53
C THR A 75 -8.23 4.36 1.52
N PRO A 76 -7.72 3.92 2.67
CA PRO A 76 -6.82 2.77 2.69
C PRO A 76 -7.53 1.56 2.10
N GLU A 77 -6.86 0.77 1.25
CA GLU A 77 -7.44 -0.43 0.65
C GLU A 77 -7.74 -1.53 1.68
N TYR A 78 -7.27 -1.37 2.92
CA TYR A 78 -7.55 -2.27 4.04
C TYR A 78 -7.97 -1.52 5.30
N THR A 79 -8.80 -2.17 6.12
CA THR A 79 -9.08 -1.78 7.51
C THR A 79 -8.63 -2.86 8.47
N THR A 80 -8.36 -2.48 9.72
CA THR A 80 -7.98 -3.38 10.80
C THR A 80 -9.02 -3.41 11.92
N ALA A 81 -9.19 -4.56 12.56
CA ALA A 81 -9.94 -4.69 13.81
C ALA A 81 -9.22 -5.69 14.74
N ALA A 82 -8.88 -5.26 15.96
CA ALA A 82 -8.37 -6.15 16.99
C ALA A 82 -9.48 -7.05 17.53
N ASN A 83 -9.15 -8.16 18.20
CA ASN A 83 -10.16 -9.03 18.82
C ASN A 83 -10.98 -8.32 19.91
N SER A 84 -10.46 -7.24 20.50
CA SER A 84 -11.20 -6.37 21.43
C SER A 84 -12.18 -5.41 20.76
N ASP A 85 -12.08 -5.22 19.45
CA ASP A 85 -12.86 -4.23 18.71
C ASP A 85 -14.15 -4.82 18.15
N PRO A 86 -15.22 -4.02 17.97
CA PRO A 86 -16.38 -4.43 17.21
C PRO A 86 -16.00 -4.88 15.78
N GLY A 87 -16.36 -6.11 15.42
CA GLY A 87 -16.03 -6.68 14.11
C GLY A 87 -14.67 -7.37 14.04
N GLY A 88 -13.89 -7.34 15.12
CA GLY A 88 -12.72 -8.20 15.30
C GLY A 88 -13.08 -9.68 15.33
N MET A 89 -12.11 -10.54 15.03
CA MET A 89 -12.25 -11.98 15.19
C MET A 89 -11.71 -12.41 16.56
N ALA A 90 -12.31 -13.45 17.14
CA ALA A 90 -11.80 -14.00 18.39
C ALA A 90 -10.47 -14.73 18.14
N PHE A 91 -9.58 -14.68 19.13
CA PHE A 91 -8.35 -15.46 19.12
C PHE A 91 -8.66 -16.95 19.08
N ASN A 92 -8.11 -17.64 18.08
CA ASN A 92 -8.29 -19.07 17.87
C ASN A 92 -7.06 -19.63 17.13
N PHE A 93 -5.95 -19.77 17.86
CA PHE A 93 -4.67 -20.18 17.30
C PHE A 93 -4.72 -21.57 16.65
N VAL A 94 -4.16 -21.70 15.44
CA VAL A 94 -4.12 -22.95 14.69
C VAL A 94 -2.74 -23.57 14.78
N ASP A 95 -2.52 -24.41 15.79
CA ASP A 95 -1.23 -25.09 15.94
C ASP A 95 -0.98 -26.10 14.80
N ILE A 96 -0.07 -25.73 13.90
CA ILE A 96 0.38 -26.57 12.79
C ILE A 96 1.81 -27.12 12.98
N SER A 97 2.40 -27.02 14.18
CA SER A 97 3.76 -27.54 14.46
C SER A 97 3.88 -29.05 14.22
N GLY A 98 2.78 -29.79 14.45
CA GLY A 98 2.72 -31.24 14.27
C GLY A 98 2.12 -31.71 12.94
N THR A 99 1.48 -30.83 12.18
CA THR A 99 0.71 -31.20 10.97
C THR A 99 1.13 -30.46 9.71
N GLY A 100 1.70 -29.27 9.86
CA GLY A 100 2.18 -28.44 8.78
C GLY A 100 3.50 -28.93 8.19
N THR A 101 3.81 -28.44 7.01
CA THR A 101 5.13 -28.61 6.40
C THR A 101 6.08 -27.59 7.01
N MET A 102 7.19 -28.05 7.59
CA MET A 102 8.28 -27.17 8.01
C MET A 102 8.94 -26.56 6.78
N ILE A 103 9.01 -25.24 6.73
CA ILE A 103 9.57 -24.47 5.61
C ILE A 103 11.04 -24.10 5.90
N PHE A 104 11.34 -23.72 7.14
CA PHE A 104 12.69 -23.41 7.61
C PHE A 104 12.79 -23.62 9.12
N SER A 105 14.03 -23.64 9.63
CA SER A 105 14.34 -23.58 11.06
C SER A 105 15.70 -22.94 11.24
N GLY A 106 15.75 -21.74 11.83
CA GLY A 106 16.99 -21.01 11.97
C GLY A 106 16.81 -19.50 12.13
N ASP A 107 17.95 -18.83 11.95
CA ASP A 107 18.14 -17.38 11.95
C ASP A 107 18.41 -16.92 10.52
N ASP A 108 17.87 -15.76 10.12
CA ASP A 108 18.00 -15.20 8.76
C ASP A 108 17.72 -16.20 7.61
N GLU A 109 16.71 -17.06 7.80
CA GLU A 109 16.28 -18.04 6.80
C GLU A 109 15.29 -17.41 5.80
N ALA A 110 15.72 -17.35 4.53
CA ALA A 110 14.96 -16.82 3.41
C ALA A 110 14.80 -17.87 2.28
N PRO A 111 14.01 -18.94 2.48
CA PRO A 111 13.85 -19.99 1.49
C PRO A 111 13.24 -19.50 0.17
N ALA A 112 13.34 -20.35 -0.85
CA ALA A 112 12.70 -20.12 -2.14
C ALA A 112 11.17 -19.99 -2.01
N GLU A 113 10.56 -19.28 -2.96
CA GLU A 113 9.11 -19.18 -3.03
C GLU A 113 8.45 -20.57 -3.20
N PHE A 114 7.26 -20.73 -2.65
CA PHE A 114 6.46 -21.95 -2.78
C PHE A 114 5.00 -21.63 -3.10
N ALA A 115 4.33 -22.60 -3.71
CA ALA A 115 2.92 -22.49 -4.08
C ALA A 115 2.02 -22.72 -2.87
N MET A 116 1.03 -21.84 -2.69
CA MET A 116 0.05 -21.95 -1.60
C MET A 116 -1.07 -22.96 -1.88
N GLY A 117 -1.05 -23.66 -3.02
CA GLY A 117 -2.12 -24.57 -3.45
C GLY A 117 -3.43 -23.87 -3.87
N ALA A 118 -3.62 -22.60 -3.52
CA ALA A 118 -4.69 -21.71 -3.99
C ALA A 118 -4.17 -20.27 -4.06
N SER A 119 -4.68 -19.47 -5.01
CA SER A 119 -4.31 -18.05 -5.07
C SER A 119 -4.94 -17.26 -3.94
N PHE A 120 -4.21 -16.31 -3.38
CA PHE A 120 -4.72 -15.33 -2.42
C PHE A 120 -4.82 -13.96 -3.08
N THR A 121 -5.91 -13.22 -2.83
CA THR A 121 -6.08 -11.87 -3.36
C THR A 121 -5.64 -10.83 -2.34
N PHE A 122 -4.63 -10.03 -2.68
CA PHE A 122 -4.06 -8.99 -1.83
C PHE A 122 -3.86 -7.69 -2.63
N TYR A 123 -4.36 -6.55 -2.12
CA TYR A 123 -4.38 -5.27 -2.85
C TYR A 123 -4.92 -5.40 -4.29
N GLY A 124 -6.01 -6.17 -4.46
CA GLY A 124 -6.63 -6.42 -5.76
C GLY A 124 -5.87 -7.37 -6.71
N HIS A 125 -4.67 -7.83 -6.35
CA HIS A 125 -3.85 -8.74 -7.15
C HIS A 125 -3.92 -10.19 -6.63
N SER A 126 -3.83 -11.16 -7.54
CA SER A 126 -3.94 -12.58 -7.21
C SER A 126 -2.57 -13.26 -7.19
N TYR A 127 -2.20 -13.80 -6.04
CA TYR A 127 -0.88 -14.39 -5.77
C TYR A 127 -1.00 -15.91 -5.54
N PRO A 128 -0.44 -16.76 -6.42
CA PRO A 128 -0.41 -18.21 -6.22
C PRO A 128 0.77 -18.68 -5.36
N ASN A 129 1.83 -17.86 -5.28
CA ASN A 129 3.09 -18.17 -4.61
C ASN A 129 3.39 -17.14 -3.55
N ILE A 130 4.20 -17.54 -2.58
CA ILE A 130 4.60 -16.70 -1.46
C ILE A 130 5.99 -17.11 -0.97
N ARG A 131 6.68 -16.16 -0.36
CA ARG A 131 7.88 -16.39 0.45
C ARG A 131 7.58 -16.12 1.91
N MET A 132 8.21 -16.90 2.77
CA MET A 132 8.14 -16.78 4.22
C MET A 132 9.57 -16.68 4.74
N ASN A 133 9.83 -15.71 5.61
CA ASN A 133 11.14 -15.45 6.18
C ASN A 133 11.14 -15.71 7.69
N SER A 134 12.27 -16.15 8.27
CA SER A 134 12.39 -16.38 9.72
C SER A 134 12.11 -15.14 10.56
N ASN A 135 12.37 -13.96 10.03
CA ASN A 135 12.17 -12.65 10.65
C ASN A 135 10.72 -12.16 10.58
N GLY A 136 9.74 -13.08 10.54
CA GLY A 136 8.33 -12.78 10.83
C GLY A 136 7.54 -12.03 9.74
N TYR A 137 7.94 -12.18 8.48
CA TYR A 137 7.23 -11.58 7.35
C TYR A 137 7.00 -12.53 6.17
N LEU A 138 6.00 -12.19 5.36
CA LEU A 138 5.68 -12.81 4.08
C LEU A 138 5.86 -11.81 2.95
N ILE A 139 6.30 -12.30 1.80
CA ILE A 139 6.45 -11.52 0.57
C ILE A 139 5.72 -12.23 -0.57
N PHE A 140 4.90 -11.47 -1.29
CA PHE A 140 4.21 -11.93 -2.48
C PHE A 140 5.06 -11.61 -3.71
N SER A 141 5.34 -12.63 -4.52
CA SER A 141 6.04 -12.45 -5.80
C SER A 141 5.12 -11.77 -6.82
N ASP A 142 5.49 -10.57 -7.28
CA ASP A 142 4.76 -9.75 -8.27
C ASP A 142 5.70 -9.08 -9.31
N PRO A 143 5.30 -8.85 -10.58
CA PRO A 143 4.15 -9.40 -11.28
C PRO A 143 4.19 -10.93 -11.33
N PRO A 144 3.07 -11.61 -11.60
CA PRO A 144 3.07 -13.04 -11.90
C PRO A 144 4.13 -13.38 -12.95
N GLY A 145 5.19 -14.10 -12.55
CA GLY A 145 6.34 -14.44 -13.40
C GLY A 145 7.66 -13.74 -13.07
N LEU A 146 7.68 -12.79 -12.13
CA LEU A 146 8.89 -12.37 -11.43
C LEU A 146 8.96 -13.08 -10.07
N THR A 147 10.14 -13.56 -9.71
CA THR A 147 10.40 -14.10 -8.38
C THR A 147 10.78 -12.93 -7.47
N ALA A 148 10.04 -12.70 -6.38
CA ALA A 148 10.43 -11.69 -5.41
C ALA A 148 11.83 -11.99 -4.88
N THR A 149 12.64 -10.94 -4.69
CA THR A 149 13.86 -11.02 -3.90
C THR A 149 13.49 -10.76 -2.46
N ASP A 150 13.78 -11.71 -1.59
CA ASP A 150 13.68 -11.50 -0.14
C ASP A 150 14.79 -10.49 0.27
N PRO A 151 14.47 -9.41 0.98
CA PRO A 151 15.48 -8.49 1.48
C PRO A 151 16.43 -9.16 2.49
N ASN A 152 15.98 -10.26 3.12
CA ASN A 152 16.63 -10.96 4.23
C ASN A 152 17.14 -9.99 5.29
N ASP A 153 16.25 -9.09 5.72
CA ASP A 153 16.57 -8.00 6.62
C ASP A 153 15.91 -8.25 7.97
N PHE A 154 16.71 -8.29 9.03
CA PHE A 154 16.25 -8.39 10.42
C PHE A 154 15.97 -7.00 11.02
N ALA A 155 16.52 -5.93 10.44
CA ALA A 155 16.44 -4.59 10.99
C ALA A 155 15.10 -3.94 10.63
N ASN A 156 14.10 -4.15 11.49
CA ASN A 156 12.75 -3.66 11.28
C ASN A 156 12.69 -2.12 11.16
N GLN A 157 11.87 -1.64 10.23
CA GLN A 157 11.70 -0.22 9.94
C GLN A 157 10.22 0.15 9.94
N ALA A 158 9.92 1.42 10.25
CA ALA A 158 8.59 1.97 10.04
C ALA A 158 8.28 2.05 8.52
N PHE A 159 7.01 1.90 8.16
CA PHE A 159 6.51 2.18 6.82
C PHE A 159 6.12 3.66 6.67
N PRO A 160 6.28 4.25 5.46
CA PRO A 160 6.81 3.60 4.26
C PRO A 160 8.33 3.44 4.34
N ASN A 161 8.86 2.37 3.74
CA ASN A 161 10.30 2.09 3.64
C ASN A 161 10.65 1.50 2.27
N SER A 162 11.93 1.48 1.94
CA SER A 162 12.44 0.92 0.68
C SER A 162 12.90 -0.54 0.79
N VAL A 163 12.73 -1.18 1.95
CA VAL A 163 13.17 -2.58 2.17
C VAL A 163 12.30 -3.52 1.33
N PHE A 164 10.98 -3.34 1.40
CA PHE A 164 10.05 -4.16 0.62
C PHE A 164 9.77 -3.54 -0.76
N SER A 165 10.39 -4.14 -1.78
CA SER A 165 10.15 -3.80 -3.20
C SER A 165 8.93 -4.50 -3.81
N PHE A 166 8.28 -5.38 -3.05
CA PHE A 166 7.11 -6.17 -3.44
C PHE A 166 6.02 -6.05 -2.36
N ALA A 167 4.81 -6.53 -2.68
CA ALA A 167 3.74 -6.65 -1.70
C ALA A 167 4.18 -7.55 -0.53
N SER A 168 3.95 -7.08 0.70
CA SER A 168 4.49 -7.70 1.91
C SER A 168 3.49 -7.65 3.07
N MET A 169 3.62 -8.64 3.94
CA MET A 169 2.91 -8.76 5.21
C MET A 169 3.96 -8.95 6.30
N THR A 170 4.13 -7.93 7.14
CA THR A 170 4.99 -8.01 8.33
C THR A 170 4.11 -8.31 9.52
N ALA A 171 4.10 -9.58 9.96
CA ALA A 171 3.28 -10.01 11.09
C ALA A 171 4.00 -9.75 12.42
N TYR A 172 5.31 -9.95 12.45
CA TYR A 172 6.18 -9.61 13.57
C TYR A 172 7.59 -9.39 13.01
N TRP A 173 7.77 -8.34 12.19
CA TRP A 173 9.08 -8.13 11.58
C TRP A 173 10.07 -7.60 12.61
N ASP A 174 11.05 -8.44 12.94
CA ASP A 174 12.10 -8.24 13.93
C ASP A 174 13.22 -9.27 13.68
N ASP A 175 14.29 -9.21 14.46
CA ASP A 175 15.41 -10.15 14.44
C ASP A 175 15.07 -11.42 15.24
N LEU A 176 14.79 -12.53 14.54
CA LEU A 176 14.17 -13.73 15.11
C LEU A 176 14.92 -15.03 14.74
N VAL A 177 14.94 -15.96 15.69
CA VAL A 177 15.30 -17.37 15.45
C VAL A 177 14.05 -18.21 15.57
N THR A 178 13.52 -18.71 14.45
CA THR A 178 12.22 -19.37 14.40
C THR A 178 12.22 -20.63 13.54
N THR A 179 11.26 -21.51 13.83
CA THR A 179 10.83 -22.53 12.90
C THR A 179 9.53 -22.09 12.24
N GLY A 180 9.53 -22.05 10.91
CA GLY A 180 8.39 -21.66 10.10
C GLY A 180 7.63 -22.88 9.58
N TYR A 181 6.30 -22.86 9.73
CA TYR A 181 5.42 -23.92 9.25
C TYR A 181 4.36 -23.37 8.30
N TYR A 182 3.93 -24.20 7.36
CA TYR A 182 2.88 -23.90 6.41
C TYR A 182 1.86 -25.04 6.29
N GLN A 183 0.57 -24.70 6.24
CA GLN A 183 -0.50 -25.66 5.94
C GLN A 183 -1.68 -25.01 5.23
N HIS A 184 -2.22 -25.71 4.23
CA HIS A 184 -3.48 -25.33 3.57
C HIS A 184 -4.66 -26.17 4.09
N PHE A 185 -5.75 -25.50 4.42
CA PHE A 185 -7.00 -26.11 4.87
C PHE A 185 -8.12 -25.84 3.87
N ALA A 186 -8.62 -26.87 3.20
CA ALA A 186 -9.70 -26.71 2.22
C ALA A 186 -11.05 -26.27 2.85
N GLY A 187 -11.28 -26.59 4.13
CA GLY A 187 -12.52 -26.28 4.85
C GLY A 187 -12.45 -25.06 5.78
N GLY A 188 -11.31 -24.38 5.82
CA GLY A 188 -11.05 -23.24 6.71
C GLY A 188 -10.36 -23.58 8.03
N ALA A 189 -9.80 -22.53 8.64
CA ALA A 189 -9.03 -22.59 9.87
C ALA A 189 -9.11 -21.23 10.60
N GLY A 190 -8.84 -21.21 11.92
CA GLY A 190 -8.75 -19.99 12.72
C GLY A 190 -9.97 -19.05 12.62
N GLY A 191 -11.16 -19.63 12.51
CA GLY A 191 -12.42 -18.88 12.44
C GLY A 191 -12.86 -18.50 11.02
N PHE A 192 -12.03 -18.71 9.99
CA PHE A 192 -12.49 -18.66 8.60
C PHE A 192 -13.24 -19.92 8.22
N ALA A 193 -14.31 -19.77 7.43
CA ALA A 193 -15.18 -20.86 7.00
C ALA A 193 -14.82 -21.45 5.62
N GLY A 194 -13.94 -20.77 4.86
CA GLY A 194 -13.52 -21.16 3.52
C GLY A 194 -12.04 -21.56 3.46
N PRO A 195 -11.54 -22.01 2.29
CA PRO A 195 -10.15 -22.41 2.13
C PRO A 195 -9.18 -21.38 2.73
N THR A 196 -8.31 -21.85 3.63
CA THR A 196 -7.42 -20.99 4.43
C THR A 196 -6.00 -21.52 4.38
N SER A 197 -5.04 -20.66 4.09
CA SER A 197 -3.62 -20.97 4.29
C SER A 197 -3.14 -20.39 5.62
N VAL A 198 -2.39 -21.19 6.38
CA VAL A 198 -1.81 -20.82 7.67
C VAL A 198 -0.28 -20.83 7.57
N PHE A 199 0.35 -19.75 8.00
CA PHE A 199 1.80 -19.58 8.14
C PHE A 199 2.11 -19.32 9.60
N MET A 200 2.89 -20.18 10.25
CA MET A 200 3.13 -20.12 11.68
C MET A 200 4.62 -20.02 11.98
N TRP A 201 4.98 -19.11 12.88
CA TRP A 201 6.31 -18.98 13.45
C TRP A 201 6.29 -19.41 14.91
N ASP A 202 7.27 -20.22 15.29
CA ASP A 202 7.51 -20.63 16.68
C ASP A 202 9.01 -20.51 16.97
N GLY A 203 9.38 -19.71 17.96
CA GLY A 203 10.78 -19.47 18.29
C GLY A 203 10.99 -18.34 19.28
N THR A 204 12.07 -17.59 19.08
CA THR A 204 12.47 -16.51 19.99
C THR A 204 13.00 -15.29 19.24
N THR A 205 12.98 -14.12 19.89
CA THR A 205 13.83 -12.99 19.48
C THR A 205 15.29 -13.41 19.53
N LEU A 206 16.10 -13.05 18.52
CA LEU A 206 17.54 -13.33 18.53
C LEU A 206 18.18 -12.65 19.74
N ALA A 207 17.86 -11.37 19.93
CA ALA A 207 18.25 -10.62 21.11
C ALA A 207 17.45 -11.09 22.34
N GLY A 208 18.13 -11.69 23.31
CA GLY A 208 17.56 -12.05 24.62
C GLY A 208 16.83 -13.39 24.69
N GLY A 209 16.54 -14.04 23.55
CA GLY A 209 15.90 -15.36 23.54
C GLY A 209 14.48 -15.36 24.09
N ASN A 210 13.73 -14.28 23.88
CA ASN A 210 12.37 -14.16 24.40
C ASN A 210 11.40 -14.90 23.47
N PRO A 211 10.47 -15.71 23.99
CA PRO A 211 9.59 -16.50 23.15
C PRO A 211 8.66 -15.63 22.31
N VAL A 212 8.49 -16.04 21.05
CA VAL A 212 7.52 -15.48 20.11
C VAL A 212 6.81 -16.62 19.39
N ARG A 213 5.49 -16.52 19.28
CA ARG A 213 4.66 -17.53 18.60
C ARG A 213 3.42 -16.87 18.02
N PHE A 214 3.37 -16.83 16.70
CA PHE A 214 2.35 -16.09 15.95
C PHE A 214 2.11 -16.72 14.58
N GLU A 215 1.00 -16.36 13.95
CA GLU A 215 0.62 -16.88 12.65
C GLU A 215 -0.11 -15.86 11.78
N VAL A 216 -0.05 -16.10 10.47
CA VAL A 216 -0.84 -15.42 9.45
C VAL A 216 -1.81 -16.41 8.83
N LEU A 217 -3.09 -16.06 8.78
CA LEU A 217 -4.14 -16.84 8.12
C LEU A 217 -4.70 -16.07 6.94
N LEU A 218 -4.70 -16.68 5.76
CA LEU A 218 -5.18 -16.09 4.52
C LEU A 218 -6.51 -16.74 4.10
N ASP A 219 -7.62 -15.99 4.10
CA ASP A 219 -8.90 -16.44 3.56
C ASP A 219 -8.90 -16.26 2.03
N HIS A 220 -8.80 -17.38 1.32
CA HIS A 220 -8.71 -17.41 -0.14
C HIS A 220 -10.02 -17.02 -0.84
N LEU A 221 -11.15 -16.91 -0.13
CA LEU A 221 -12.43 -16.51 -0.73
C LEU A 221 -12.65 -15.00 -0.68
N THR A 222 -12.29 -14.36 0.43
CA THR A 222 -12.65 -12.95 0.66
C THR A 222 -11.47 -11.99 0.58
N GLY A 223 -10.23 -12.49 0.54
CA GLY A 223 -9.03 -11.65 0.66
C GLY A 223 -8.84 -11.04 2.06
N ARG A 224 -9.62 -11.51 3.05
CA ARG A 224 -9.41 -11.16 4.47
C ARG A 224 -8.25 -12.00 4.97
N PHE A 225 -7.52 -11.46 5.93
CA PHE A 225 -6.48 -12.21 6.61
C PHE A 225 -6.36 -11.80 8.05
N LEU A 226 -5.78 -12.68 8.86
CA LEU A 226 -5.56 -12.48 10.28
C LEU A 226 -4.08 -12.57 10.58
N TYR A 227 -3.61 -11.69 11.45
CA TYR A 227 -2.45 -11.98 12.30
C TYR A 227 -2.99 -12.47 13.64
N GLN A 228 -2.54 -13.62 14.13
CA GLN A 228 -2.85 -14.10 15.47
C GLN A 228 -1.57 -14.28 16.28
N TYR A 229 -1.62 -13.93 17.56
CA TYR A 229 -0.48 -13.94 18.45
C TYR A 229 -0.79 -14.75 19.70
N ASP A 230 -0.17 -15.91 19.82
CA ASP A 230 -0.23 -16.76 21.02
C ASP A 230 0.73 -16.21 22.07
N THR A 231 2.00 -16.06 21.69
CA THR A 231 3.04 -15.48 22.55
C THR A 231 3.73 -14.30 21.87
N VAL A 232 3.80 -13.17 22.57
CA VAL A 232 4.42 -11.92 22.15
C VAL A 232 5.41 -11.45 23.20
N PHE A 233 6.60 -11.05 22.77
CA PHE A 233 7.56 -10.39 23.65
C PHE A 233 7.23 -8.91 23.82
N ASP A 234 7.10 -8.45 25.07
CA ASP A 234 6.91 -7.03 25.45
C ASP A 234 5.85 -6.27 24.62
N GLY A 235 4.75 -6.97 24.29
CA GLY A 235 3.66 -6.39 23.50
C GLY A 235 4.00 -6.06 22.05
N GLY A 236 5.11 -6.59 21.50
CA GLY A 236 5.60 -6.30 20.16
C GLY A 236 6.41 -5.02 20.09
N SER A 237 6.97 -4.56 21.22
CA SER A 237 7.69 -3.29 21.33
C SER A 237 8.97 -3.19 20.50
N THR A 238 9.42 -4.29 19.89
CA THR A 238 10.62 -4.39 19.06
C THR A 238 10.30 -4.65 17.58
N ALA A 239 9.04 -4.90 17.24
CA ALA A 239 8.66 -5.37 15.92
C ALA A 239 7.93 -4.31 15.07
N THR A 240 7.95 -4.51 13.76
CA THR A 240 7.04 -3.84 12.82
C THR A 240 5.88 -4.78 12.46
N ILE A 241 4.66 -4.25 12.57
CA ILE A 241 3.43 -4.94 12.20
C ILE A 241 2.69 -4.08 11.19
N ALA A 242 2.68 -4.54 9.95
CA ALA A 242 2.19 -3.78 8.82
C ALA A 242 1.86 -4.67 7.62
N ILE A 243 1.20 -4.05 6.65
CA ILE A 243 1.12 -4.50 5.27
C ILE A 243 1.58 -3.40 4.33
N ALA A 244 2.14 -3.79 3.21
CA ALA A 244 2.45 -2.85 2.15
C ALA A 244 2.24 -3.47 0.78
N ASN A 245 1.81 -2.64 -0.16
CA ASN A 245 1.87 -2.88 -1.58
C ASN A 245 2.95 -1.99 -2.18
N THR A 246 3.97 -2.60 -2.74
CA THR A 246 4.98 -1.91 -3.55
C THR A 246 4.94 -2.51 -4.94
N VAL A 247 4.33 -1.82 -5.90
CA VAL A 247 4.55 -2.07 -7.33
C VAL A 247 5.43 -0.95 -7.84
N LEU A 248 6.71 -1.23 -8.08
CA LEU A 248 7.59 -0.23 -8.67
C LEU A 248 7.17 0.05 -10.13
N PRO A 249 7.12 1.32 -10.58
CA PRO A 249 7.33 2.56 -9.85
C PRO A 249 5.99 3.24 -9.45
N ALA A 250 5.57 3.09 -8.20
CA ALA A 250 4.47 3.82 -7.59
C ALA A 250 4.81 4.10 -6.11
N PRO A 251 4.22 5.13 -5.47
CA PRO A 251 4.36 5.28 -4.02
C PRO A 251 3.88 4.00 -3.33
N GLN A 252 4.63 3.54 -2.33
CA GLN A 252 4.25 2.38 -1.52
C GLN A 252 2.92 2.68 -0.82
N GLU A 253 1.90 1.89 -1.10
CA GLU A 253 0.70 1.87 -0.29
C GLU A 253 0.96 1.00 0.93
N PHE A 254 0.56 1.43 2.12
CA PHE A 254 0.81 0.66 3.33
C PHE A 254 -0.25 0.94 4.40
N LEU A 255 -0.39 -0.02 5.31
CA LEU A 255 -1.08 0.14 6.58
C LEU A 255 -0.14 -0.40 7.66
N GLN A 256 0.38 0.50 8.49
CA GLN A 256 1.17 0.13 9.67
C GLN A 256 0.29 0.14 10.91
N TYR A 257 0.14 -1.03 11.54
CA TYR A 257 -0.53 -1.16 12.82
C TYR A 257 0.37 -0.68 13.95
N SER A 258 1.63 -1.11 13.95
CA SER A 258 2.63 -0.68 14.93
C SER A 258 4.06 -0.80 14.40
N HIS A 259 4.96 -0.04 15.02
CA HIS A 259 6.40 -0.14 14.85
C HIS A 259 7.05 0.24 16.17
N ASN A 260 7.86 -0.66 16.71
CA ASN A 260 8.60 -0.47 17.96
C ASN A 260 7.71 0.07 19.09
N SER A 261 6.51 -0.50 19.23
CA SER A 261 5.52 -0.07 20.23
C SER A 261 4.74 -1.25 20.80
N SER A 262 4.65 -1.29 22.14
CA SER A 262 3.84 -2.28 22.86
C SER A 262 2.35 -2.07 22.55
N SER A 263 1.82 -2.85 21.62
CA SER A 263 0.49 -2.65 21.01
C SER A 263 -0.28 -3.95 20.80
N ILE A 264 0.35 -5.10 21.03
CA ILE A 264 -0.19 -6.42 20.71
C ILE A 264 -0.04 -7.32 21.94
N PRO A 265 -1.13 -7.57 22.69
CA PRO A 265 -1.07 -8.50 23.82
C PRO A 265 -0.99 -9.96 23.35
N ASN A 266 -0.65 -10.87 24.26
CA ASN A 266 -0.86 -12.31 24.05
C ASN A 266 -2.36 -12.62 23.83
N ASP A 267 -2.64 -13.78 23.24
CA ASP A 267 -3.99 -14.24 22.94
C ASP A 267 -4.81 -13.22 22.14
N SER A 268 -4.17 -12.60 21.14
CA SER A 268 -4.76 -11.50 20.37
C SER A 268 -4.75 -11.73 18.87
N THR A 269 -5.58 -10.95 18.17
CA THR A 269 -5.66 -10.99 16.71
C THR A 269 -5.75 -9.60 16.14
N ILE A 270 -5.27 -9.43 14.91
CA ILE A 270 -5.55 -8.25 14.07
C ILE A 270 -6.16 -8.77 12.77
N LEU A 271 -7.44 -8.49 12.57
CA LEU A 271 -8.14 -8.79 11.33
C LEU A 271 -7.91 -7.68 10.32
N PHE A 272 -7.45 -8.04 9.13
CA PHE A 272 -7.35 -7.16 7.98
C PHE A 272 -8.47 -7.47 6.99
N THR A 273 -9.21 -6.44 6.60
CA THR A 273 -10.35 -6.56 5.68
C THR A 273 -10.15 -5.65 4.47
N PRO A 274 -10.16 -6.18 3.24
CA PRO A 274 -10.15 -5.35 2.03
C PRO A 274 -11.34 -4.40 2.04
N VAL A 275 -11.10 -3.13 1.74
CA VAL A 275 -12.12 -2.13 1.46
C VAL A 275 -12.54 -2.32 0.00
N PRO A 276 -13.82 -2.64 -0.29
CA PRO A 276 -14.25 -2.79 -1.67
C PRO A 276 -14.08 -1.48 -2.43
N GLU A 277 -13.45 -1.53 -3.60
CA GLU A 277 -13.33 -0.36 -4.48
C GLU A 277 -14.71 0.29 -4.71
N PRO A 278 -14.83 1.63 -4.71
CA PRO A 278 -16.10 2.34 -4.85
C PRO A 278 -16.93 1.92 -6.08
N GLY A 279 -16.30 1.36 -7.12
CA GLY A 279 -16.95 0.81 -8.31
C GLY A 279 -17.84 -0.43 -8.06
N SER A 280 -17.55 -1.21 -7.01
CA SER A 280 -18.25 -2.46 -6.70
C SER A 280 -19.61 -2.22 -6.04
N VAL A 281 -19.73 -1.14 -5.27
CA VAL A 281 -20.96 -0.77 -4.55
C VAL A 281 -21.85 0.14 -5.40
N GLY A 282 -21.23 1.01 -6.21
CA GLY A 282 -21.92 1.91 -7.13
C GLY A 282 -22.69 1.19 -8.23
N LEU A 283 -22.10 0.18 -8.89
CA LEU A 283 -22.78 -0.52 -10.00
C LEU A 283 -24.02 -1.31 -9.55
N LEU A 284 -24.00 -1.90 -8.36
CA LEU A 284 -25.16 -2.61 -7.81
C LEU A 284 -26.30 -1.64 -7.47
N ALA A 285 -25.98 -0.46 -6.90
CA ALA A 285 -26.98 0.56 -6.60
C ALA A 285 -27.60 1.16 -7.87
N PHE A 286 -26.81 1.37 -8.93
CA PHE A 286 -27.32 1.83 -10.23
C PHE A 286 -28.13 0.76 -10.98
N ALA A 287 -27.76 -0.52 -10.88
CA ALA A 287 -28.51 -1.62 -11.50
C ALA A 287 -29.89 -1.82 -10.85
N LEU A 288 -29.99 -1.73 -9.51
CA LEU A 288 -31.26 -1.79 -8.78
C LEU A 288 -32.12 -0.53 -9.02
N GLY A 289 -31.51 0.66 -9.05
CA GLY A 289 -32.22 1.92 -9.36
C GLY A 289 -32.76 1.97 -10.80
N GLY A 290 -32.01 1.45 -11.77
CA GLY A 290 -32.41 1.38 -13.18
C GLY A 290 -33.62 0.46 -13.42
N LEU A 291 -33.67 -0.69 -12.73
CA LEU A 291 -34.80 -1.64 -12.81
C LEU A 291 -36.10 -1.09 -12.20
N ILE A 292 -36.01 -0.27 -11.15
CA ILE A 292 -37.18 0.37 -10.52
C ILE A 292 -37.77 1.46 -11.42
N LEU A 293 -36.92 2.25 -12.09
CA LEU A 293 -37.34 3.31 -13.02
C LEU A 293 -37.92 2.77 -14.33
N GLN A 294 -37.44 1.63 -14.83
CA GLN A 294 -37.96 1.01 -16.06
C GLN A 294 -39.37 0.42 -15.88
N ARG A 295 -39.74 0.05 -14.65
CA ARG A 295 -41.09 -0.45 -14.31
C ARG A 295 -42.13 0.67 -14.14
N TYR A 296 -41.69 1.89 -13.85
CA TYR A 296 -42.57 3.07 -13.73
C TYR A 296 -42.88 3.76 -15.07
N ARG A 297 -42.06 3.55 -16.10
CA ARG A 297 -42.28 4.11 -17.46
C ARG A 297 -43.21 3.29 -18.36
N ARG A 298 -43.78 2.17 -17.87
CA ARG A 298 -44.70 1.29 -18.62
C ARG A 298 -46.11 1.20 -18.01
N ARG A 299 -46.56 2.23 -17.31
CA ARG A 299 -47.95 2.40 -16.90
C ARG A 299 -48.50 3.73 -17.40
#